data_AF-A0A8H7H502-F1
#
_entry.id   AF-A0A8H7H502-F1
#
_cell.length_a   1.000
_cell.length_b   1.000
_cell.length_c   1.000
_cell.angle_alpha   90.00
_cell.angle_beta   90.00
_cell.angle_gamma   90.00
#
_symmetry.space_group_name_H-M   'P 1'
#
loop_
_entity.id
_entity.type
_entity.pdbx_description
1 polymer ?
#
loop_
_entity_poly.entity_id
_entity_poly.type
_entity_poly.pdbx_seq_one_letter_code
_entity_poly.pdbx_strand_id
1 'polypeptide(L)'
;MRCLTWALAVVMAVVPCVLGGSPTYLKIKTPSPQHPWQIGQSNGLSWVSAFEGVTQFDIELARLKTDGLLFVARNVSTSWNNLNIHLDSVPTGDDYYVLFLDSTHGNVYSMSERFSILAAGSTPTSGTVAAANAGANEVTLKGGPNPTAQFAYTFVSENAALGGWRNEWVSRGVGIGMGAVGVVLGCVLTVW
;
A
#
# COMPACT_ATOMS: atom_id res chain seq x y z
N MET A 1 52.66 22.60 27.47
CA MET A 1 51.68 21.64 28.03
C MET A 1 50.28 22.23 27.85
N ARG A 2 49.71 22.00 26.68
CA ARG A 2 48.37 22.45 26.26
C ARG A 2 47.80 21.29 25.42
N CYS A 3 46.47 21.19 25.35
CA CYS A 3 45.67 20.18 24.62
C CYS A 3 44.98 19.10 25.46
N LEU A 4 44.60 19.40 26.72
CA LEU A 4 43.41 18.80 27.33
C LEU A 4 42.26 19.81 27.19
N THR A 5 41.49 19.78 26.09
CA THR A 5 40.16 20.46 26.03
C THR A 5 39.26 20.08 24.84
N TRP A 6 39.56 19.02 24.08
CA TRP A 6 38.76 18.70 22.87
C TRP A 6 38.10 17.32 22.86
N ALA A 7 38.16 16.57 23.96
CA ALA A 7 37.63 15.19 24.01
C ALA A 7 36.15 15.08 24.41
N LEU A 8 35.45 16.18 24.69
CA LEU A 8 34.07 16.15 25.22
C LEU A 8 32.98 16.67 24.27
N ALA A 9 33.30 17.02 23.02
CA ALA A 9 32.36 17.69 22.11
C ALA A 9 31.82 16.81 20.96
N VAL A 10 32.25 15.55 20.81
CA VAL A 10 31.89 14.72 19.65
C VAL A 10 30.88 13.59 19.99
N VAL A 11 30.58 13.35 21.27
CA VAL A 11 29.69 12.23 21.66
C VAL A 11 28.20 12.63 21.71
N MET A 12 27.84 13.90 21.49
CA MET A 12 26.45 14.40 21.63
C MET A 12 25.80 14.91 20.33
N ALA A 13 26.44 14.76 19.17
CA ALA A 13 25.96 15.32 17.90
C ALA A 13 25.67 14.27 16.81
N VAL A 14 25.20 13.09 17.19
CA VAL A 14 24.42 12.23 16.29
C VAL A 14 23.36 11.51 17.13
N VAL A 15 22.39 12.27 17.63
CA VAL A 15 21.05 11.69 17.79
C VAL A 15 20.46 11.77 16.39
N PRO A 16 20.33 10.68 15.63
CA PRO A 16 19.44 10.72 14.49
C PRO A 16 18.07 10.99 15.10
N CYS A 17 17.51 12.16 14.79
CA CYS A 17 16.09 12.40 14.90
C CYS A 17 15.42 11.37 14.00
N VAL A 18 15.19 10.16 14.50
CA VAL A 18 14.27 9.21 13.88
C VAL A 18 12.87 9.64 14.32
N LEU A 19 12.45 10.81 13.85
CA LEU A 19 11.04 11.01 13.53
C LEU A 19 10.78 10.19 12.26
N GLY A 20 10.84 8.86 12.40
CA GLY A 20 10.41 7.89 11.41
C GLY A 20 8.89 7.87 11.37
N GLY A 21 8.27 8.96 10.94
CA GLY A 21 6.98 8.84 10.28
C GLY A 21 7.27 8.13 8.96
N SER A 22 7.08 6.81 8.93
CA SER A 22 7.22 6.03 7.70
C SER A 22 6.33 6.67 6.63
N PRO A 23 6.87 7.12 5.48
CA PRO A 23 6.03 7.62 4.41
C PRO A 23 5.07 6.50 3.99
N THR A 24 3.77 6.70 4.21
CA THR A 24 2.72 5.76 3.79
C THR A 24 2.60 5.80 2.26
N TYR A 25 3.36 4.98 1.55
CA TYR A 25 3.37 4.98 0.09
C TYR A 25 2.48 3.87 -0.52
N LEU A 26 1.36 3.53 0.11
CA LEU A 26 0.28 2.85 -0.62
C LEU A 26 -0.39 3.91 -1.48
N LYS A 27 -0.07 3.95 -2.77
CA LYS A 27 -0.65 4.91 -3.72
C LYS A 27 -1.37 4.19 -4.83
N ILE A 28 -2.69 4.32 -4.86
CA ILE A 28 -3.53 3.80 -5.95
C ILE A 28 -3.23 4.59 -7.23
N LYS A 29 -2.96 3.87 -8.32
CA LYS A 29 -2.69 4.42 -9.66
C LYS A 29 -3.92 4.33 -10.57
N THR A 30 -4.62 3.21 -10.47
CA THR A 30 -5.84 2.93 -11.23
C THR A 30 -6.79 2.24 -10.27
N PRO A 31 -8.06 2.65 -10.16
CA PRO A 31 -8.77 3.58 -11.03
C PRO A 31 -8.43 5.06 -10.79
N SER A 32 -8.75 5.89 -11.80
CA SER A 32 -8.64 7.35 -11.77
C SER A 32 -9.70 7.96 -12.70
N PRO A 33 -9.93 9.29 -12.73
CA PRO A 33 -10.83 9.92 -13.70
C PRO A 33 -10.50 9.59 -15.16
N GLN A 34 -9.24 9.35 -15.49
CA GLN A 34 -8.75 8.98 -16.83
C GLN A 34 -8.82 7.47 -17.08
N HIS A 35 -9.02 6.67 -16.02
CA HIS A 35 -9.11 5.23 -16.08
C HIS A 35 -10.33 4.73 -15.29
N PRO A 36 -11.55 5.04 -15.78
CA PRO A 36 -12.78 4.61 -15.13
C PRO A 36 -12.94 3.09 -15.24
N TRP A 37 -13.81 2.55 -14.41
CA TRP A 37 -14.22 1.15 -14.48
C TRP A 37 -15.51 1.00 -15.26
N GLN A 38 -15.79 -0.22 -15.69
CA GLN A 38 -17.00 -0.55 -16.45
C GLN A 38 -17.56 -1.90 -16.03
N ILE A 39 -18.89 -1.96 -15.99
CA ILE A 39 -19.64 -3.18 -15.64
C ILE A 39 -19.43 -4.26 -16.71
N GLY A 40 -19.42 -5.53 -16.29
CA GLY A 40 -19.39 -6.70 -17.16
C GLY A 40 -18.01 -7.05 -17.71
N GLN A 41 -16.95 -6.45 -17.18
CA GLN A 41 -15.57 -6.81 -17.53
C GLN A 41 -14.65 -6.72 -16.32
N SER A 42 -13.45 -7.28 -16.48
CA SER A 42 -12.38 -7.22 -15.49
C SER A 42 -11.68 -5.88 -15.56
N ASN A 43 -11.76 -5.12 -14.47
CA ASN A 43 -11.18 -3.79 -14.37
C ASN A 43 -9.87 -3.85 -13.59
N GLY A 44 -8.83 -3.22 -14.10
CA GLY A 44 -7.53 -3.18 -13.42
C GLY A 44 -7.56 -2.25 -12.20
N LEU A 45 -7.17 -2.79 -11.05
CA LEU A 45 -6.77 -2.05 -9.85
C LEU A 45 -5.25 -2.16 -9.72
N SER A 46 -4.54 -1.04 -9.61
CA SER A 46 -3.09 -1.05 -9.46
C SER A 46 -2.62 0.01 -8.48
N TRP A 47 -1.52 -0.26 -7.78
CA TRP A 47 -0.97 0.64 -6.78
C TRP A 47 0.55 0.50 -6.69
N VAL A 48 1.18 1.46 -6.01
CA VAL A 48 2.54 1.29 -5.50
C VAL A 48 2.45 0.90 -4.04
N SER A 49 3.33 0.01 -3.60
CA SER A 49 3.50 -0.39 -2.22
C SER A 49 4.90 0.00 -1.75
N ALA A 50 5.01 0.72 -0.64
CA ALA A 50 6.29 0.93 0.07
C ALA A 50 6.07 1.06 1.58
N PHE A 51 5.22 0.21 2.16
CA PHE A 51 4.89 0.29 3.58
C PHE A 51 5.60 -0.80 4.40
N GLU A 52 6.39 -0.37 5.39
CA GLU A 52 6.94 -1.26 6.42
C GLU A 52 5.98 -1.33 7.62
N GLY A 53 5.53 -2.53 7.99
CA GLY A 53 4.73 -2.77 9.20
C GLY A 53 3.28 -3.22 8.98
N VAL A 54 2.78 -3.18 7.73
CA VAL A 54 1.46 -3.71 7.33
C VAL A 54 1.72 -4.77 6.28
N THR A 55 1.31 -6.01 6.57
CA THR A 55 1.45 -7.14 5.67
C THR A 55 0.24 -7.34 4.78
N GLN A 56 -0.93 -6.86 5.23
CA GLN A 56 -2.19 -7.03 4.53
C GLN A 56 -3.11 -5.84 4.77
N PHE A 57 -3.99 -5.56 3.81
CA PHE A 57 -5.02 -4.55 3.89
C PHE A 57 -6.31 -5.05 3.24
N ASP A 58 -7.40 -4.35 3.50
CA ASP A 58 -8.70 -4.58 2.93
C ASP A 58 -8.99 -3.54 1.86
N ILE A 59 -9.77 -3.93 0.87
CA ILE A 59 -10.19 -3.10 -0.25
C ILE A 59 -11.69 -2.88 -0.15
N GLU A 60 -12.06 -1.62 -0.10
CA GLU A 60 -13.45 -1.18 -0.13
C GLU A 60 -13.67 -0.19 -1.28
N LEU A 61 -14.89 -0.19 -1.79
CA LEU A 61 -15.35 0.76 -2.77
C LEU A 61 -16.40 1.65 -2.10
N ALA A 62 -16.09 2.93 -1.98
CA ALA A 62 -16.95 3.93 -1.36
C ALA A 62 -17.62 4.82 -2.41
N ARG A 63 -18.88 5.12 -2.17
CA ARG A 63 -19.73 6.00 -2.97
C ARG A 63 -20.19 7.18 -2.11
N LEU A 64 -19.48 8.30 -2.22
CA LEU A 64 -19.62 9.40 -1.25
C LEU A 64 -20.90 10.24 -1.42
N LYS A 65 -21.57 10.25 -2.59
CA LYS A 65 -22.81 11.05 -2.73
C LYS A 65 -24.06 10.32 -2.20
N THR A 66 -23.97 9.03 -1.92
CA THR A 66 -25.12 8.20 -1.52
C THR A 66 -24.81 7.35 -0.28
N ASP A 67 -23.75 7.69 0.46
CA ASP A 67 -23.27 6.98 1.65
C ASP A 67 -23.23 5.45 1.47
N GLY A 68 -22.63 5.01 0.36
CA GLY A 68 -22.60 3.62 -0.02
C GLY A 68 -21.23 2.98 0.12
N LEU A 69 -21.11 1.89 0.88
CA LEU A 69 -19.91 1.04 0.94
C LEU A 69 -20.16 -0.31 0.27
N LEU A 70 -19.18 -0.75 -0.51
CA LEU A 70 -19.10 -2.10 -1.06
C LEU A 70 -17.78 -2.74 -0.62
N PHE A 71 -17.87 -3.91 0.01
CA PHE A 71 -16.71 -4.64 0.52
C PHE A 71 -16.13 -5.54 -0.57
N VAL A 72 -14.96 -5.17 -1.10
CA VAL A 72 -14.39 -5.82 -2.29
C VAL A 72 -13.56 -7.03 -1.92
N ALA A 73 -12.47 -6.81 -1.18
CA ALA A 73 -11.57 -7.89 -0.80
C ALA A 73 -10.98 -7.69 0.59
N ARG A 74 -10.80 -8.77 1.34
CA ARG A 74 -10.16 -8.77 2.66
C ARG A 74 -8.83 -9.52 2.63
N ASN A 75 -7.87 -9.07 3.44
CA ASN A 75 -6.51 -9.63 3.59
C ASN A 75 -5.67 -9.60 2.30
N VAL A 76 -5.74 -8.54 1.50
CA VAL A 76 -4.90 -8.36 0.32
C VAL A 76 -3.46 -8.10 0.76
N SER A 77 -2.51 -8.89 0.26
CA SER A 77 -1.09 -8.75 0.61
C SER A 77 -0.51 -7.42 0.13
N THR A 78 0.29 -6.77 0.98
CA THR A 78 1.09 -5.59 0.58
C THR A 78 2.26 -5.94 -0.34
N SER A 79 2.56 -7.22 -0.55
CA SER A 79 3.52 -7.68 -1.56
C SER A 79 2.98 -7.59 -2.99
N TRP A 80 1.65 -7.49 -3.16
CA TRP A 80 1.02 -7.33 -4.46
C TRP A 80 1.02 -5.86 -4.87
N ASN A 81 0.89 -5.62 -6.17
CA ASN A 81 0.81 -4.27 -6.76
C ASN A 81 -0.40 -4.11 -7.69
N ASN A 82 -1.19 -5.17 -7.86
CA ASN A 82 -2.36 -5.18 -8.72
C ASN A 82 -3.40 -6.22 -8.28
N LEU A 83 -4.63 -6.01 -8.72
CA LEU A 83 -5.77 -6.91 -8.59
C LEU A 83 -6.74 -6.60 -9.74
N ASN A 84 -7.48 -7.59 -10.23
CA ASN A 84 -8.57 -7.38 -11.17
C ASN A 84 -9.91 -7.42 -10.45
N ILE A 85 -10.78 -6.46 -10.76
CA ILE A 85 -12.12 -6.37 -10.19
C ILE A 85 -13.15 -6.54 -11.31
N HIS A 86 -13.85 -7.67 -11.31
CA HIS A 86 -15.00 -7.88 -12.17
C HIS A 86 -16.25 -7.28 -11.51
N LEU A 87 -16.89 -6.32 -12.17
CA LEU A 87 -18.09 -5.66 -11.66
C LEU A 87 -19.34 -6.28 -12.27
N ASP A 88 -20.18 -6.89 -11.43
CA ASP A 88 -21.47 -7.46 -11.81
C ASP A 88 -22.59 -6.73 -11.07
N SER A 89 -23.49 -6.07 -11.81
CA SER A 89 -24.67 -5.41 -11.22
C SER A 89 -24.36 -4.32 -10.17
N VAL A 90 -23.15 -3.74 -10.21
CA VAL A 90 -22.76 -2.58 -9.40
C VAL A 90 -23.38 -1.31 -10.01
N PRO A 91 -23.99 -0.41 -9.21
CA PRO A 91 -24.61 0.80 -9.75
C PRO A 91 -23.60 1.69 -10.51
N THR A 92 -24.01 2.24 -11.65
CA THR A 92 -23.19 3.24 -12.34
C THR A 92 -23.16 4.56 -11.57
N GLY A 93 -22.08 5.32 -11.73
CA GLY A 93 -21.90 6.59 -11.04
C GLY A 93 -20.54 7.21 -11.30
N ASP A 94 -20.36 8.47 -10.90
CA ASP A 94 -19.11 9.22 -11.04
C ASP A 94 -18.45 9.54 -9.69
N ASP A 95 -18.96 8.96 -8.62
CA ASP A 95 -18.67 9.34 -7.23
C ASP A 95 -18.00 8.22 -6.43
N TYR A 96 -17.23 7.38 -7.14
CA TYR A 96 -16.55 6.23 -6.58
C TYR A 96 -15.12 6.54 -6.15
N TYR A 97 -14.73 5.90 -5.06
CA TYR A 97 -13.37 5.89 -4.51
C TYR A 97 -13.00 4.48 -4.08
N VAL A 98 -11.79 4.04 -4.42
CA VAL A 98 -11.22 2.82 -3.85
C VAL A 98 -10.46 3.21 -2.59
N LEU A 99 -10.71 2.49 -1.51
CA LEU A 99 -10.08 2.65 -0.21
C LEU A 99 -9.25 1.40 0.11
N PHE A 100 -8.01 1.63 0.54
CA PHE A 100 -7.21 0.61 1.19
C PHE A 100 -7.18 0.93 2.67
N LEU A 101 -7.62 -0.01 3.50
CA LEU A 101 -7.77 0.20 4.93
C LEU A 101 -7.57 -1.10 5.71
N ASP A 102 -7.43 -0.97 7.02
CA ASP A 102 -7.63 -2.07 7.95
C ASP A 102 -9.05 -1.97 8.52
N SER A 103 -9.94 -2.87 8.09
CA SER A 103 -11.34 -2.86 8.55
C SER A 103 -11.51 -3.25 10.03
N THR A 104 -10.48 -3.83 10.66
CA THR A 104 -10.52 -4.20 12.09
C THR A 104 -10.30 -2.98 12.98
N HIS A 105 -9.34 -2.13 12.61
CA HIS A 105 -8.97 -0.94 13.39
C HIS A 105 -9.48 0.38 12.78
N GLY A 106 -10.05 0.34 11.58
CA GLY A 106 -10.56 1.51 10.87
C GLY A 106 -9.48 2.42 10.28
N ASN A 107 -8.24 1.94 10.16
CA ASN A 107 -7.13 2.76 9.66
C ASN A 107 -7.14 2.79 8.14
N VAL A 108 -7.31 3.97 7.53
CA VAL A 108 -7.21 4.13 6.07
C VAL A 108 -5.75 4.34 5.67
N TYR A 109 -5.24 3.48 4.81
CA TYR A 109 -3.88 3.55 4.27
C TYR A 109 -3.80 4.32 2.95
N SER A 110 -4.82 4.23 2.10
CA SER A 110 -4.84 4.89 0.80
C SER A 110 -6.26 5.12 0.30
N MET A 111 -6.40 6.12 -0.57
CA MET A 111 -7.64 6.46 -1.26
C MET A 111 -7.32 6.85 -2.69
N SER A 112 -8.09 6.34 -3.65
CA SER A 112 -7.94 6.71 -5.06
C SER A 112 -8.42 8.13 -5.31
N GLU A 113 -8.11 8.68 -6.49
CA GLU A 113 -8.88 9.80 -7.01
C GLU A 113 -10.33 9.37 -7.28
N ARG A 114 -11.24 10.35 -7.32
CA ARG A 114 -12.64 10.11 -7.69
C ARG A 114 -12.69 9.56 -9.12
N PHE A 115 -13.42 8.49 -9.34
CA PHE A 115 -13.59 7.91 -10.68
C PHE A 115 -15.03 7.49 -10.94
N SER A 116 -15.32 7.11 -12.19
CA SER A 116 -16.63 6.63 -12.60
C SER A 116 -16.67 5.12 -12.84
N ILE A 117 -17.82 4.53 -12.55
CA ILE A 117 -18.21 3.20 -13.00
C ILE A 117 -19.26 3.37 -14.10
N LEU A 118 -18.91 2.93 -15.30
CA LEU A 118 -19.69 3.06 -16.52
C LEU A 118 -20.54 1.81 -16.77
N ALA A 119 -21.65 1.99 -17.50
CA ALA A 119 -22.46 0.86 -17.95
C ALA A 119 -21.69 0.01 -18.96
N ALA A 120 -22.02 -1.29 -19.03
CA ALA A 120 -21.41 -2.20 -19.98
C ALA A 120 -21.52 -1.67 -21.43
N GLY A 121 -20.41 -1.72 -22.17
CA GLY A 121 -20.31 -1.23 -23.55
C GLY A 121 -20.22 0.30 -23.70
N SER A 122 -20.23 1.07 -22.61
CA SER A 122 -20.16 2.54 -22.69
C SER A 122 -18.77 3.03 -23.06
N THR A 123 -18.69 4.16 -23.76
CA THR A 123 -17.42 4.83 -24.01
C THR A 123 -17.19 5.91 -22.95
N PRO A 124 -16.02 5.96 -22.28
CA PRO A 124 -15.72 7.02 -21.32
C PRO A 124 -15.67 8.39 -22.01
N THR A 125 -16.20 9.41 -21.35
CA THR A 125 -16.13 10.81 -21.86
C THR A 125 -14.69 11.34 -21.89
N SER A 126 -13.81 10.80 -21.05
CA SER A 126 -12.39 11.15 -20.99
C SER A 126 -11.56 9.93 -20.58
N GLY A 127 -10.37 9.79 -21.16
CA GLY A 127 -9.47 8.67 -20.90
C GLY A 127 -9.94 7.36 -21.51
N THR A 128 -9.54 6.25 -20.91
CA THR A 128 -9.82 4.89 -21.39
C THR A 128 -10.18 3.98 -20.23
N VAL A 129 -11.12 3.06 -20.40
CA VAL A 129 -11.50 2.09 -19.35
C VAL A 129 -10.24 1.38 -18.82
N ALA A 130 -10.16 1.20 -17.50
CA ALA A 130 -9.05 0.53 -16.85
C ALA A 130 -8.94 -0.93 -17.33
N ALA A 131 -7.94 -1.21 -18.17
CA ALA A 131 -7.69 -2.55 -18.66
C ALA A 131 -7.33 -3.51 -17.51
N ALA A 132 -7.69 -4.78 -17.65
CA ALA A 132 -7.29 -5.82 -16.72
C ALA A 132 -5.75 -5.94 -16.65
N ASN A 133 -5.23 -6.15 -15.45
CA ASN A 133 -3.83 -6.45 -15.21
C ASN A 133 -3.55 -7.91 -15.62
N ALA A 134 -2.68 -8.12 -16.59
CA ALA A 134 -2.33 -9.46 -17.08
C ALA A 134 -1.71 -10.30 -15.95
N GLY A 135 -2.24 -11.52 -15.73
CA GLY A 135 -1.75 -12.46 -14.73
C GLY A 135 -2.10 -12.11 -13.28
N ALA A 136 -2.85 -11.04 -13.03
CA ALA A 136 -3.32 -10.68 -11.69
C ALA A 136 -4.52 -11.53 -11.26
N ASN A 137 -4.67 -11.75 -9.96
CA ASN A 137 -5.85 -12.38 -9.38
C ASN A 137 -7.11 -11.54 -9.66
N GLU A 138 -8.27 -12.19 -9.73
CA GLU A 138 -9.55 -11.53 -10.00
C GLU A 138 -10.55 -11.75 -8.88
N VAL A 139 -11.27 -10.68 -8.52
CA VAL A 139 -12.39 -10.69 -7.56
C VAL A 139 -13.64 -10.19 -8.25
N THR A 140 -14.76 -10.88 -8.06
CA THR A 140 -16.07 -10.46 -8.59
C THR A 140 -16.86 -9.73 -7.52
N LEU A 141 -17.15 -8.46 -7.73
CA LEU A 141 -18.01 -7.63 -6.87
C LEU A 141 -19.43 -7.61 -7.43
N LYS A 142 -20.41 -7.93 -6.58
CA LYS A 142 -21.83 -8.02 -6.99
C LYS A 142 -22.73 -7.05 -6.23
N GLY A 143 -23.65 -6.43 -6.97
CA GLY A 143 -24.75 -5.64 -6.40
C GLY A 143 -24.33 -4.25 -5.95
N GLY A 144 -25.26 -3.57 -5.26
CA GLY A 144 -25.06 -2.21 -4.77
C GLY A 144 -24.51 -2.11 -3.35
N PRO A 145 -24.34 -0.88 -2.85
CA PRO A 145 -23.93 -0.62 -1.48
C PRO A 145 -24.78 -1.35 -0.44
N ASN A 146 -24.12 -2.07 0.47
CA ASN A 146 -24.78 -2.76 1.57
C ASN A 146 -23.82 -2.82 2.78
N PRO A 147 -24.06 -2.05 3.85
CA PRO A 147 -23.17 -1.99 5.01
C PRO A 147 -23.13 -3.29 5.83
N THR A 148 -24.06 -4.21 5.59
CA THR A 148 -24.10 -5.53 6.24
C THR A 148 -23.58 -6.66 5.37
N ALA A 149 -23.16 -6.36 4.13
CA ALA A 149 -22.62 -7.37 3.24
C ALA A 149 -21.27 -7.89 3.73
N GLN A 150 -20.96 -9.12 3.37
CA GLN A 150 -19.62 -9.67 3.50
C GLN A 150 -18.72 -9.16 2.37
N PHE A 151 -17.40 -9.25 2.58
CA PHE A 151 -16.43 -9.02 1.51
C PHE A 151 -16.67 -9.98 0.35
N ALA A 152 -16.61 -9.46 -0.88
CA ALA A 152 -16.80 -10.28 -2.07
C ALA A 152 -15.73 -11.38 -2.20
N TYR A 153 -14.53 -11.14 -1.66
CA TYR A 153 -13.51 -12.17 -1.49
C TYR A 153 -12.70 -11.99 -0.20
N THR A 154 -12.24 -13.09 0.40
CA THR A 154 -11.31 -13.06 1.53
C THR A 154 -10.09 -13.90 1.20
N PHE A 155 -8.93 -13.26 1.09
CA PHE A 155 -7.66 -13.95 0.89
C PHE A 155 -7.19 -14.59 2.20
N VAL A 156 -6.32 -15.60 2.06
CA VAL A 156 -5.65 -16.21 3.21
C VAL A 156 -4.77 -15.16 3.85
N SER A 157 -4.92 -14.96 5.16
CA SER A 157 -4.13 -13.97 5.89
C SER A 157 -2.64 -14.35 5.87
N GLU A 158 -1.79 -13.38 5.56
CA GLU A 158 -0.36 -13.55 5.68
C GLU A 158 0.03 -13.40 7.15
N ASN A 159 0.45 -14.50 7.78
CA ASN A 159 0.99 -14.45 9.14
C ASN A 159 2.20 -13.50 9.17
N ALA A 160 2.02 -12.33 9.80
CA ALA A 160 3.07 -11.32 9.95
C ALA A 160 4.36 -11.86 10.63
N ALA A 161 4.25 -12.98 11.35
CA ALA A 161 5.37 -13.69 11.96
C ALA A 161 6.44 -14.17 10.95
N LEU A 162 6.08 -14.50 9.70
CA LEU A 162 7.04 -15.01 8.71
C LEU A 162 7.74 -13.88 7.93
N GLY A 163 7.10 -12.71 7.79
CA GLY A 163 7.68 -11.53 7.13
C GLY A 163 8.74 -10.83 7.98
N GLY A 164 8.56 -10.80 9.30
CA GLY A 164 9.53 -10.23 10.23
C GLY A 164 10.88 -10.93 10.21
N TRP A 165 10.89 -12.26 10.06
CA TRP A 165 12.13 -13.04 10.00
C TRP A 165 12.98 -12.65 8.80
N ARG A 166 12.42 -12.54 7.58
CA ARG A 166 13.19 -12.21 6.37
C ARG A 166 13.79 -10.79 6.41
N ASN A 167 13.09 -9.84 7.00
CA ASN A 167 13.52 -8.43 7.02
C ASN A 167 14.53 -8.15 8.16
N GLU A 168 14.46 -8.89 9.27
CA GLU A 168 15.46 -8.81 10.35
C GLU A 168 16.86 -9.24 9.90
N TRP A 169 16.99 -10.31 9.11
CA TRP A 169 18.32 -10.79 8.68
C TRP A 169 19.03 -9.81 7.75
N VAL A 170 18.29 -9.12 6.87
CA VAL A 170 18.88 -8.11 5.97
C VAL A 170 19.27 -6.85 6.74
N SER A 171 18.42 -6.37 7.65
CA SER A 171 18.72 -5.18 8.46
C SER A 171 19.87 -5.42 9.46
N ARG A 172 19.90 -6.60 10.10
CA ARG A 172 21.00 -7.00 11.01
C ARG A 172 22.31 -7.27 10.25
N GLY A 173 22.25 -7.79 9.02
CA GLY A 173 23.42 -8.00 8.18
C GLY A 173 24.09 -6.68 7.75
N VAL A 174 23.29 -5.67 7.39
CA VAL A 174 23.81 -4.34 7.02
C VAL A 174 24.38 -3.60 8.24
N GLY A 175 23.74 -3.71 9.41
CA GLY A 175 24.23 -3.12 10.66
C GLY A 175 25.56 -3.72 11.14
N ILE A 176 25.72 -5.05 11.06
CA ILE A 176 26.96 -5.74 11.42
C ILE A 176 28.07 -5.46 10.38
N GLY A 177 27.72 -5.39 9.10
CA GLY A 177 28.66 -5.08 8.02
C GLY A 177 29.25 -3.67 8.12
N MET A 178 28.42 -2.66 8.44
CA MET A 178 28.90 -1.28 8.63
C MET A 178 29.74 -1.10 9.90
N GLY A 179 29.40 -1.80 10.99
CA GLY A 179 30.19 -1.76 12.24
C GLY A 179 31.60 -2.32 12.07
N ALA A 180 31.75 -3.43 11.34
CA ALA A 180 33.06 -4.03 11.09
C ALA A 180 33.96 -3.15 10.20
N VAL A 181 33.40 -2.51 9.18
CA VAL A 181 34.14 -1.58 8.29
C VAL A 181 34.61 -0.34 9.06
N GLY A 182 33.78 0.19 9.97
CA GLY A 182 34.14 1.32 10.82
C GLY A 182 35.30 1.04 11.79
N VAL A 183 35.35 -0.16 12.38
CA VAL A 183 36.44 -0.56 13.29
C VAL A 183 37.75 -0.75 12.52
N VAL A 184 37.71 -1.38 11.34
CA VAL A 184 38.92 -1.59 10.52
C VAL A 184 39.49 -0.27 10.02
N LEU A 185 38.66 0.67 9.56
CA LEU A 185 39.12 2.01 9.15
C LEU A 185 39.66 2.83 10.34
N GLY A 186 39.06 2.70 11.53
CA GLY A 186 39.56 3.34 12.76
C GLY A 186 40.92 2.80 13.21
N CYS A 187 41.15 1.49 13.08
CA CYS A 187 42.45 0.88 13.39
C CYS A 187 43.54 1.26 12.38
N VAL A 188 43.20 1.46 11.10
CA VAL A 188 44.17 1.88 10.06
C VAL A 188 44.58 3.36 10.21
N LEU A 189 43.71 4.21 10.75
CA LEU A 189 44.00 5.64 10.95
C LEU A 189 44.68 5.98 12.30
N THR A 190 44.89 4.99 13.18
CA THR A 190 45.55 5.19 14.49
C THR A 190 46.99 4.66 14.53
N VAL A 191 47.48 4.07 13.44
CA VAL A 191 48.87 3.64 13.28
C VAL A 191 49.58 4.56 12.29
N TRP A 192 49.87 5.79 12.71
CA TRP A 192 50.94 6.65 12.18
C TRP A 192 51.35 7.68 13.25
#